data_AF-A0A964E5C2-F1
#
_entry.id   AF-A0A964E5C2-F1
#
_cell.length_a   1.000
_cell.length_b   1.000
_cell.length_c   1.000
_cell.angle_alpha   90.00
_cell.angle_beta   90.00
_cell.angle_gamma   90.00
#
_symmetry.space_group_name_H-M   'P 1'
#
loop_
_entity.id
_entity.type
_entity.pdbx_description
1 polymer ?
#
loop_
_entity_poly.entity_id
_entity_poly.type
_entity_poly.pdbx_seq_one_letter_code
_entity_poly.pdbx_strand_id
1 'polypeptide(L)'
;MERYGYIIELGRKLPPFPDDWANDAHRVPGCQSRVWMEAEARDGKLFFAGASDAAIVSGLVALLLRVYSGRTPGEILATDPIFLKELGLLEALSTNRGNGIAAMARAIRERAAAEQPVG
;
A
#
# COMPACT_ATOMS: atom_id res chain seq x y z
N MET A 1 15.56 -7.97 15.49
CA MET A 1 15.63 -6.52 15.20
C MET A 1 15.89 -6.24 13.72
N GLU A 2 16.73 -7.01 13.03
CA GLU A 2 17.11 -6.76 11.62
C GLU A 2 15.94 -6.63 10.65
N ARG A 3 14.94 -7.51 10.76
CA ARG A 3 13.76 -7.50 9.88
C ARG A 3 12.94 -6.20 9.94
N TYR A 4 12.79 -5.63 11.13
CA TYR A 4 12.08 -4.36 11.34
C TYR A 4 12.87 -3.18 10.77
N GLY A 5 14.19 -3.18 10.95
CA GLY A 5 15.08 -2.18 10.38
C GLY A 5 15.01 -2.15 8.85
N TYR A 6 15.04 -3.33 8.22
CA TYR A 6 14.90 -3.45 6.76
C TYR A 6 13.58 -2.89 6.25
N ILE A 7 12.45 -3.21 6.89
CA ILE A 7 11.14 -2.68 6.50
C ILE A 7 11.12 -1.14 6.59
N ILE A 8 11.64 -0.57 7.68
CA ILE A 8 11.73 0.89 7.84
C ILE A 8 12.60 1.50 6.73
N GLU A 9 13.71 0.86 6.38
CA GLU A 9 14.61 1.31 5.30
C GLU A 9 13.90 1.34 3.94
N LEU A 10 13.05 0.35 3.65
CA LEU A 10 12.22 0.35 2.43
C LEU A 10 11.32 1.59 2.39
N GLY A 11 10.69 1.93 3.52
CA GLY A 11 9.83 3.12 3.63
C GLY A 11 10.60 4.43 3.38
N ARG A 12 11.85 4.52 3.84
CA ARG A 12 12.71 5.70 3.61
C ARG A 12 13.13 5.89 2.16
N LYS A 13 13.09 4.83 1.35
CA LYS A 13 13.42 4.85 -0.08
C LYS A 13 12.20 5.16 -0.95
N LEU A 14 11.02 5.35 -0.37
CA LEU A 14 9.86 5.77 -1.12
C LEU A 14 10.09 7.17 -1.73
N PRO A 15 9.64 7.39 -2.96
CA PRO A 15 9.55 8.74 -3.50
C PRO A 15 8.71 9.64 -2.58
N PRO A 16 8.96 10.96 -2.56
CA PRO A 16 8.08 11.90 -1.89
C PRO A 16 6.63 11.71 -2.33
N PHE A 17 5.72 11.70 -1.38
CA PHE A 17 4.30 11.64 -1.67
C PHE A 17 3.84 13.02 -2.16
N PRO A 18 3.06 13.11 -3.26
CA PRO A 18 2.62 14.40 -3.80
C PRO A 18 1.80 15.20 -2.79
N ASP A 19 2.13 16.49 -2.63
CA ASP A 19 1.46 17.38 -1.68
C ASP A 19 -0.05 17.53 -1.98
N ASP A 20 -0.42 17.52 -3.26
CA ASP A 20 -1.82 17.59 -3.71
C ASP A 20 -2.66 16.40 -3.24
N TRP A 21 -2.02 15.26 -2.94
CA TRP A 21 -2.68 14.06 -2.43
C TRP A 21 -2.61 13.95 -0.91
N ALA A 22 -1.83 14.81 -0.23
CA ALA A 22 -1.66 14.78 1.23
C ALA A 22 -2.85 15.40 1.99
N ASN A 23 -4.07 14.98 1.65
CA ASN A 23 -5.33 15.48 2.20
C ASN A 23 -6.25 14.33 2.63
N ASP A 24 -7.39 14.66 3.25
CA ASP A 24 -8.28 13.65 3.82
C ASP A 24 -9.02 12.79 2.78
N ALA A 25 -9.13 13.23 1.51
CA ALA A 25 -9.77 12.45 0.46
C ALA A 25 -8.95 11.20 0.07
N HIS A 26 -7.62 11.23 0.28
CA HIS A 26 -6.70 10.14 -0.05
C HIS A 26 -6.31 9.30 1.18
N ARG A 27 -6.98 9.52 2.31
CA ARG A 27 -6.70 8.78 3.55
C ARG A 27 -7.21 7.35 3.45
N VAL A 28 -6.38 6.41 3.87
CA VAL A 28 -6.77 5.01 4.03
C VAL A 28 -7.40 4.83 5.42
N PRO A 29 -8.72 4.59 5.53
CA PRO A 29 -9.38 4.36 6.81
C PRO A 29 -8.98 3.01 7.42
N GLY A 30 -9.07 2.88 8.74
CA GLY A 30 -8.80 1.64 9.46
C GLY A 30 -7.33 1.42 9.86
N CYS A 31 -6.42 2.34 9.50
CA CYS A 31 -5.08 2.41 10.06
C CYS A 31 -5.06 3.23 11.35
N GLN A 32 -4.30 2.80 12.36
CA GLN A 32 -4.07 3.61 13.57
C GLN A 32 -3.15 4.80 13.31
N SER A 33 -2.13 4.60 12.46
CA SER A 33 -1.34 5.69 11.90
C SER A 33 -2.08 6.33 10.74
N ARG A 34 -1.73 7.58 10.40
CA ARG A 34 -2.24 8.19 9.19
C ARG A 34 -1.53 7.56 8.00
N VAL A 35 -2.32 7.17 7.01
CA VAL A 35 -1.84 6.62 5.75
C VAL A 35 -2.57 7.33 4.63
N TRP A 36 -1.83 7.80 3.64
CA TRP A 36 -2.34 8.32 2.39
C TRP A 36 -1.91 7.39 1.27
N MET A 37 -2.81 7.14 0.33
CA MET A 37 -2.52 6.37 -0.88
C MET A 37 -3.31 6.93 -2.04
N GLU A 38 -2.66 7.00 -3.19
CA GLU A 38 -3.31 7.31 -4.45
C GLU A 38 -2.56 6.64 -5.61
N ALA A 39 -3.19 6.54 -6.77
CA ALA A 39 -2.56 6.04 -7.99
C ALA A 39 -2.80 6.94 -9.20
N GLU A 40 -1.87 6.89 -10.14
CA GLU A 40 -2.06 7.39 -11.49
C GLU A 40 -2.22 6.23 -12.47
N ALA A 41 -3.19 6.35 -13.37
CA ALA A 41 -3.33 5.46 -14.51
C ALA A 41 -2.45 5.95 -15.66
N ARG A 42 -1.53 5.10 -16.12
CA ARG A 42 -0.68 5.38 -17.28
C ARG A 42 -0.51 4.12 -18.10
N ASP A 43 -0.76 4.20 -19.41
CA ASP A 43 -0.59 3.09 -20.34
C ASP A 43 -1.35 1.81 -19.92
N GLY A 44 -2.56 1.97 -19.38
CA GLY A 44 -3.41 0.87 -18.88
C GLY A 44 -2.92 0.22 -17.57
N LYS A 45 -1.95 0.83 -16.89
CA LYS A 45 -1.36 0.37 -15.62
C LYS A 45 -1.56 1.40 -14.53
N LEU A 46 -1.59 0.95 -13.28
CA LEU A 46 -1.68 1.81 -12.11
C LEU A 46 -0.33 1.95 -11.43
N PHE A 47 0.05 3.19 -11.14
CA PHE A 47 1.27 3.55 -10.42
C PHE A 47 0.88 4.20 -9.10
N PHE A 48 1.10 3.48 -8.00
CA PHE A 48 0.65 3.92 -6.69
C PHE A 48 1.75 4.72 -5.99
N ALA A 49 1.34 5.78 -5.29
CA ALA A 49 2.13 6.47 -4.28
C ALA A 49 1.46 6.27 -2.92
N GLY A 50 2.25 6.34 -1.85
CA GLY A 50 1.71 6.32 -0.51
C GLY A 50 2.68 6.86 0.53
N ALA A 51 2.13 7.34 1.63
CA ALA A 51 2.87 7.86 2.77
C ALA A 51 2.20 7.48 4.08
N SER A 52 2.99 7.45 5.17
CA SER A 52 2.47 7.33 6.52
C SER A 52 3.30 8.15 7.51
N ASP A 53 2.65 8.66 8.56
CA ASP A 53 3.33 9.30 9.68
C ASP A 53 4.07 8.32 10.61
N ALA A 54 3.90 7.01 10.40
CA ALA A 54 4.63 5.98 11.11
C ALA A 54 5.69 5.32 10.21
N ALA A 55 6.95 5.31 10.65
CA ALA A 55 8.07 4.76 9.89
C ALA A 55 7.90 3.28 9.53
N ILE A 56 7.38 2.47 10.46
CA ILE A 56 7.13 1.05 10.20
C ILE A 56 6.03 0.86 9.15
N VAL A 57 5.00 1.70 9.17
CA VAL A 57 3.87 1.62 8.24
C VAL A 57 4.28 2.11 6.85
N SER A 58 5.11 3.15 6.76
CA SER A 58 5.74 3.56 5.49
C SER A 58 6.53 2.42 4.84
N GLY A 59 7.20 1.58 5.65
CA GLY A 59 7.83 0.36 5.15
C GLY A 59 6.87 -0.67 4.59
N LEU A 60 5.70 -0.85 5.22
CA LEU A 60 4.65 -1.74 4.73
C LEU A 60 3.99 -1.20 3.45
N VAL A 61 3.80 0.13 3.37
CA VAL A 61 3.39 0.81 2.13
C VAL A 61 4.38 0.48 1.02
N ALA A 62 5.69 0.64 1.25
CA ALA A 62 6.70 0.35 0.24
C ALA A 62 6.66 -1.09 -0.30
N LEU A 63 6.39 -2.07 0.57
CA LEU A 63 6.21 -3.47 0.16
C LEU A 63 4.99 -3.63 -0.75
N LEU A 64 3.85 -3.05 -0.38
CA LEU A 64 2.64 -3.10 -1.19
C LEU A 64 2.84 -2.41 -2.55
N LEU A 65 3.42 -1.20 -2.56
CA LEU A 65 3.68 -0.46 -3.79
C LEU A 65 4.58 -1.25 -4.75
N ARG A 66 5.58 -1.97 -4.22
CA ARG A 66 6.45 -2.85 -5.02
C ARG A 66 5.69 -4.03 -5.64
N VAL A 67 4.68 -4.55 -4.94
CA VAL A 67 3.88 -5.70 -5.39
C VAL A 67 2.69 -5.30 -6.27
N TYR A 68 2.26 -4.05 -6.27
CA TYR A 68 1.05 -3.64 -7.01
C TYR A 68 1.28 -2.57 -8.07
N SER A 69 2.28 -1.69 -7.93
CA SER A 69 2.52 -0.63 -8.92
C SER A 69 3.05 -1.17 -10.25
N GLY A 70 2.74 -0.45 -11.33
CA GLY A 70 3.15 -0.81 -12.70
C GLY A 70 2.40 -2.00 -13.28
N ARG A 71 1.27 -2.38 -12.67
CA ARG A 71 0.42 -3.50 -13.09
C ARG A 71 -0.92 -2.99 -13.60
N THR A 72 -1.54 -3.78 -14.47
CA THR A 72 -2.90 -3.56 -14.93
C THR A 72 -3.91 -3.79 -13.79
N PRO A 73 -5.11 -3.18 -13.86
CA PRO A 73 -6.18 -3.46 -12.92
C PRO A 73 -6.48 -4.96 -12.74
N GLY A 74 -6.49 -5.72 -13.84
CA GLY A 74 -6.72 -7.18 -13.80
C GLY A 74 -5.64 -7.94 -13.03
N GLU A 75 -4.36 -7.63 -13.27
CA GLU A 75 -3.25 -8.25 -12.54
C GLU A 75 -3.30 -7.92 -11.04
N ILE A 76 -3.65 -6.69 -10.68
CA ILE A 76 -3.79 -6.27 -9.28
C ILE A 76 -4.91 -7.05 -8.60
N LEU A 77 -6.08 -7.18 -9.24
CA LEU A 77 -7.22 -7.89 -8.69
C LEU A 77 -7.00 -9.40 -8.57
N ALA A 78 -6.20 -9.97 -9.48
CA ALA A 78 -5.77 -11.37 -9.45
C ALA A 78 -4.65 -11.65 -8.42
N THR A 79 -3.98 -10.61 -7.91
CA THR A 79 -2.90 -10.75 -6.92
C THR A 79 -3.48 -10.71 -5.49
N ASP A 80 -3.68 -11.90 -4.91
CA ASP A 80 -4.16 -12.05 -3.54
C ASP A 80 -3.11 -11.49 -2.54
N PRO A 81 -3.48 -10.63 -1.58
CA PRO A 81 -2.60 -10.15 -0.52
C PRO A 81 -2.11 -11.24 0.47
N ILE A 82 -2.41 -12.52 0.25
CA ILE A 82 -1.94 -13.66 1.05
C ILE A 82 -0.41 -13.71 1.21
N PHE A 83 0.37 -13.18 0.27
CA PHE A 83 1.83 -13.08 0.38
C PHE A 83 2.28 -12.32 1.65
N LEU A 84 1.44 -11.44 2.20
CA LEU A 84 1.71 -10.75 3.46
C LEU A 84 1.74 -11.71 4.67
N LYS A 85 0.96 -12.80 4.61
CA LYS A 85 1.00 -13.89 5.59
C LYS A 85 2.25 -14.74 5.37
N GLU A 86 2.49 -15.15 4.13
CA GLU A 86 3.61 -16.04 3.77
C GLU A 86 4.99 -15.44 4.08
N LEU A 87 5.13 -14.12 3.95
CA LEU A 87 6.36 -13.43 4.34
C LEU A 87 6.57 -13.41 5.87
N GLY A 88 5.62 -13.89 6.69
CA GLY A 88 5.63 -13.80 8.14
C GLY A 88 5.52 -12.35 8.65
N LEU A 89 5.05 -11.41 7.80
CA LEU A 89 4.93 -10.00 8.15
C LEU A 89 3.82 -9.80 9.15
N LEU A 90 2.68 -10.43 8.92
CA LEU A 90 1.50 -10.30 9.79
C LEU A 90 1.72 -10.86 11.20
N GLU A 91 2.44 -11.97 11.35
CA GLU A 91 2.71 -12.59 12.65
C GLU A 91 3.72 -11.79 13.49
N ALA A 92 4.66 -11.12 12.83
CA ALA A 92 5.63 -10.28 13.52
C ALA A 92 5.04 -8.95 13.98
N LEU A 93 3.93 -8.52 13.39
CA LEU A 93 3.27 -7.24 13.64
C LEU A 93 2.21 -7.38 14.74
N SER A 94 2.01 -6.32 15.53
CA SER A 94 0.87 -6.30 16.46
C SER A 94 -0.46 -6.37 15.69
N THR A 95 -1.52 -6.87 16.33
CA THR A 95 -2.88 -6.99 15.75
C THR A 95 -3.31 -5.72 15.00
N ASN A 96 -3.02 -4.55 15.57
CA ASN A 96 -3.37 -3.25 14.99
C ASN A 96 -2.66 -2.96 13.66
N ARG A 97 -1.40 -3.38 13.51
CA ARG A 97 -0.61 -3.18 12.28
C ARG A 97 -1.00 -4.20 11.21
N GLY A 98 -1.41 -5.41 11.62
CA GLY A 98 -2.01 -6.39 10.72
C GLY A 98 -3.31 -5.89 10.08
N ASN A 99 -4.15 -5.19 10.84
CA ASN A 99 -5.36 -4.56 10.29
C ASN A 99 -5.03 -3.43 9.31
N GLY A 100 -4.02 -2.61 9.62
CA GLY A 100 -3.59 -1.52 8.74
C GLY A 100 -3.09 -2.00 7.37
N ILE A 101 -2.27 -3.06 7.33
CA ILE A 101 -1.78 -3.58 6.05
C ILE A 101 -2.86 -4.23 5.20
N ALA A 102 -3.83 -4.90 5.84
CA ALA A 102 -5.01 -5.42 5.14
C ALA A 102 -5.88 -4.29 4.57
N ALA A 103 -6.04 -3.18 5.31
CA ALA A 103 -6.77 -2.00 4.84
C ALA A 103 -6.09 -1.34 3.63
N MET A 104 -4.76 -1.21 3.66
CA MET A 104 -3.99 -0.67 2.52
C MET A 104 -4.09 -1.58 1.28
N ALA A 105 -3.96 -2.90 1.44
CA ALA A 105 -4.12 -3.84 0.34
C ALA A 105 -5.55 -3.79 -0.25
N ARG A 106 -6.57 -3.61 0.60
CA ARG A 106 -7.95 -3.41 0.14
C ARG A 106 -8.10 -2.14 -0.67
N ALA A 107 -7.56 -1.00 -0.20
CA ALA A 107 -7.64 0.28 -0.89
C ALA A 107 -7.01 0.22 -2.30
N ILE A 108 -5.87 -0.45 -2.45
CA ILE A 108 -5.23 -0.70 -3.75
C ILE A 108 -6.17 -1.46 -4.69
N ARG A 109 -6.81 -2.53 -4.20
CA ARG A 109 -7.71 -3.36 -5.01
C ARG A 109 -9.01 -2.65 -5.35
N GLU A 110 -9.56 -1.86 -4.43
CA GLU A 110 -10.74 -1.01 -4.67
C GLU A 110 -10.43 0.01 -5.77
N ARG A 111 -9.27 0.66 -5.72
CA ARG A 111 -8.85 1.57 -6.79
C ARG A 111 -8.69 0.85 -8.13
N ALA A 112 -8.09 -0.34 -8.14
CA ALA A 112 -7.99 -1.14 -9.35
C ALA A 112 -9.35 -1.54 -9.92
N ALA A 113 -10.31 -1.90 -9.07
CA ALA A 113 -11.67 -2.22 -9.50
C ALA A 113 -12.38 -1.02 -10.16
N ALA A 114 -12.18 0.20 -9.62
CA ALA A 114 -12.76 1.42 -10.16
C ALA A 114 -12.21 1.80 -11.56
N GLU A 115 -11.00 1.34 -11.88
CA GLU A 115 -10.32 1.61 -13.16
C GLU A 115 -10.59 0.53 -14.22
N GLN A 116 -11.31 -0.54 -13.87
CA GLN A 116 -11.78 -1.48 -14.88
C GLN A 116 -12.86 -0.80 -15.73
N PRO A 117 -12.78 -0.87 -17.07
CA PRO A 117 -13.85 -0.38 -17.91
C PRO A 117 -15.14 -1.13 -17.55
N VAL A 118 -16.17 -0.40 -17.16
CA VAL A 118 -17.53 -0.93 -17.01
C VAL A 118 -17.92 -1.41 -18.41
N GLY A 119 -17.92 -2.73 -18.58
CA GLY A 119 -18.39 -3.38 -19.81
C GLY A 119 -19.86 -3.14 -20.06
#